data_AF-A0A1H9TAU4-F1
#
_entry.id   AF-A0A1H9TAU4-F1
#
_cell.length_a   1.000
_cell.length_b   1.000
_cell.length_c   1.000
_cell.angle_alpha   90.00
_cell.angle_beta   90.00
_cell.angle_gamma   90.00
#
_symmetry.space_group_name_H-M   'P 1'
#
loop_
_entity.id
_entity.type
_entity.pdbx_description
1 polymer ?
#
loop_
_entity_poly.entity_id
_entity_poly.type
_entity_poly.pdbx_seq_one_letter_code
_entity_poly.pdbx_strand_id
1 'polypeptide(L)'
;MKRKVALKDILLLQLAVGIYSINTVVGGFVGNSLNENGALSVKTIGLLFLEVFVLGVYAVLWQQLIGRFQLSIAYANKAMTLLWSLMWSIILFHEDVTAFKVIGVLMVMAGTVILNTDPSASEAAPADNKKEDER
;
A
#
# COMPACT_ATOMS: atom_id res chain seq x y z
N MET A 1 12.81 -4.07 -22.95
CA MET A 1 13.91 -3.81 -22.00
C MET A 1 13.40 -4.01 -20.57
N LYS A 2 13.80 -5.08 -19.87
CA LYS A 2 13.47 -5.26 -18.44
C LYS A 2 14.24 -4.20 -17.65
N ARG A 3 13.60 -3.07 -17.32
CA ARG A 3 14.19 -2.05 -16.43
C ARG A 3 14.34 -2.68 -15.04
N LYS A 4 15.57 -2.77 -14.55
CA LYS A 4 15.85 -3.15 -13.16
C LYS A 4 15.18 -2.10 -12.27
N VAL A 5 14.28 -2.53 -11.39
CA VAL A 5 13.69 -1.65 -10.37
C VAL A 5 14.84 -1.10 -9.55
N ALA A 6 15.02 0.22 -9.55
CA ALA A 6 16.09 0.84 -8.78
C ALA A 6 15.68 0.86 -7.30
N LEU A 7 16.64 0.71 -6.39
CA LEU A 7 16.41 0.91 -4.94
C LEU A 7 15.74 2.25 -4.65
N LYS A 8 16.03 3.28 -5.45
CA LYS A 8 15.37 4.60 -5.38
C LYS A 8 13.86 4.52 -5.60
N ASP A 9 13.41 3.66 -6.51
CA ASP A 9 11.99 3.47 -6.77
C ASP A 9 11.36 2.72 -5.58
N ILE A 10 11.99 1.66 -5.07
CA ILE A 10 11.53 0.96 -3.84
C ILE A 10 11.42 1.93 -2.66
N LEU A 11 12.40 2.82 -2.49
CA LEU A 11 12.38 3.86 -1.46
C LEU A 11 11.21 4.85 -1.67
N LEU A 12 10.95 5.27 -2.90
CA LEU A 12 9.82 6.15 -3.26
C LEU A 12 8.47 5.48 -2.93
N LEU A 13 8.39 4.19 -3.20
CA LEU A 13 7.23 3.35 -2.92
C LEU A 13 6.99 3.19 -1.41
N GLN A 14 8.06 2.99 -0.62
CA GLN A 14 8.00 2.99 0.85
C GLN A 14 7.54 4.34 1.41
N LEU A 15 8.03 5.44 0.83
CA LEU A 15 7.64 6.80 1.21
C LEU A 15 6.16 7.05 0.90
N ALA A 16 5.66 6.59 -0.25
CA ALA A 16 4.24 6.67 -0.61
C ALA A 16 3.34 5.86 0.36
N VAL A 17 3.78 4.66 0.75
CA VAL A 17 3.08 3.85 1.77
C VAL A 17 3.10 4.52 3.13
N GLY A 18 4.24 5.09 3.54
CA GLY A 18 4.35 5.83 4.81
C GLY A 18 3.39 7.02 4.86
N ILE A 19 3.31 7.81 3.78
CA ILE A 19 2.37 8.95 3.68
C ILE A 19 0.92 8.48 3.74
N TYR A 20 0.57 7.41 3.03
CA TYR A 20 -0.76 6.81 3.13
C TYR A 20 -1.08 6.39 4.57
N SER A 21 -0.11 5.81 5.24
CA SER A 21 -0.28 5.35 6.60
C SER A 21 -0.53 6.54 7.55
N ILE A 22 0.19 7.64 7.38
CA ILE A 22 -0.09 8.91 8.08
C ILE A 22 -1.51 9.41 7.77
N ASN A 23 -1.95 9.32 6.51
CA ASN A 23 -3.33 9.68 6.16
C ASN A 23 -4.36 8.86 6.95
N THR A 24 -4.17 7.54 7.05
CA THR A 24 -5.09 6.67 7.81
C THR A 24 -5.16 7.02 9.30
N VAL A 25 -4.03 7.42 9.88
CA VAL A 25 -3.97 7.91 11.26
C VAL A 25 -4.73 9.21 11.43
N VAL A 26 -4.50 10.18 10.53
CA VAL A 26 -5.22 11.46 10.53
C VAL A 26 -6.72 11.24 10.37
N GLY A 27 -7.14 10.33 9.48
CA GLY A 27 -8.54 9.93 9.33
C GLY A 27 -9.14 9.31 10.60
N GLY A 28 -8.34 8.54 11.37
CA GLY A 28 -8.75 8.06 12.69
C GLY A 28 -9.02 9.22 13.67
N PHE A 29 -8.16 10.23 13.70
CA PHE A 29 -8.38 11.43 14.51
C PHE A 29 -9.56 12.27 14.03
N VAL A 30 -9.81 12.35 12.71
CA VAL A 30 -11.02 12.97 12.14
C VAL A 30 -12.26 12.25 12.64
N GLY A 31 -12.28 10.92 12.62
CA GLY A 31 -13.40 10.10 13.10
C GLY A 31 -13.71 10.30 14.59
N ASN A 32 -12.67 10.39 15.44
CA ASN A 32 -12.84 10.72 16.85
C ASN A 32 -13.36 12.16 17.04
N SER A 33 -12.78 13.13 16.32
CA SER A 33 -13.23 14.53 16.39
C SER A 33 -14.67 14.71 15.90
N LEU A 34 -15.12 13.92 14.92
CA LEU A 34 -16.50 13.88 14.45
C LEU A 34 -17.46 13.41 15.55
N ASN A 35 -17.10 12.36 16.27
CA ASN A 35 -17.93 11.81 17.36
C ASN A 35 -18.01 12.76 18.56
N GLU A 36 -16.92 13.43 18.92
CA GLU A 36 -16.88 14.29 20.11
C GLU A 36 -17.40 15.71 19.87
N ASN A 37 -17.02 16.33 18.74
CA ASN A 37 -17.26 17.76 18.48
C ASN A 37 -18.26 18.02 17.33
N GLY A 38 -18.70 16.96 16.65
CA GLY A 38 -19.56 17.06 15.46
C GLY A 38 -18.81 17.41 14.18
N ALA A 39 -19.49 17.20 13.04
CA ALA A 39 -18.92 17.38 11.70
C ALA A 39 -18.53 18.83 11.37
N LEU A 40 -19.18 19.82 12.00
CA LEU A 40 -18.97 21.25 11.73
C LEU A 40 -18.06 21.97 12.73
N SER A 41 -17.39 21.24 13.62
CA SER A 41 -16.40 21.85 14.52
C SER A 41 -15.18 22.34 13.72
N VAL A 42 -14.67 23.52 14.07
CA VAL A 42 -13.46 24.11 13.46
C VAL A 42 -12.28 23.14 13.50
N LYS A 43 -12.18 22.35 14.59
CA LYS A 43 -11.17 21.32 14.75
C LYS A 43 -11.32 20.21 13.70
N THR A 44 -12.54 19.68 13.55
CA THR A 44 -12.88 18.65 12.56
C THR A 44 -12.62 19.11 11.13
N ILE A 45 -13.01 20.33 10.78
CA ILE A 45 -12.77 20.92 9.45
C ILE A 45 -11.27 21.10 9.19
N GLY A 46 -10.51 21.56 10.18
CA GLY A 46 -9.05 21.68 10.07
C GLY A 46 -8.37 20.32 9.86
N LEU A 47 -8.81 19.28 10.58
CA LEU A 47 -8.30 17.92 10.38
C LEU A 47 -8.71 17.33 9.02
N LEU A 48 -9.92 17.60 8.53
CA LEU A 48 -10.36 17.20 7.19
C LEU A 48 -9.52 17.85 6.08
N PHE A 49 -9.21 19.14 6.20
CA PHE A 49 -8.31 19.82 5.26
C PHE A 49 -6.92 19.19 5.26
N LEU A 50 -6.39 18.85 6.44
CA LEU A 50 -5.12 18.16 6.58
C LEU A 50 -5.15 16.77 5.94
N GLU A 51 -6.23 16.01 6.16
CA GLU A 51 -6.44 14.69 5.55
C GLU A 51 -6.44 14.79 4.01
N VAL A 52 -7.26 15.69 3.45
CA VAL A 52 -7.32 15.91 2.00
C VAL A 52 -5.96 16.37 1.45
N PHE A 53 -5.23 17.21 2.19
CA PHE A 53 -3.90 17.65 1.79
C PHE A 53 -2.90 16.49 1.73
N VAL A 54 -2.83 15.66 2.77
CA VAL A 54 -1.96 14.48 2.80
C VAL A 54 -2.33 13.50 1.68
N LEU A 55 -3.62 13.30 1.44
CA LEU A 55 -4.11 12.47 0.35
C LEU A 55 -3.75 13.05 -1.04
N GLY A 56 -3.75 14.37 -1.19
CA GLY A 56 -3.29 15.06 -2.39
C GLY A 56 -1.80 14.84 -2.65
N VAL A 57 -0.96 14.95 -1.63
CA VAL A 57 0.49 14.63 -1.74
C VAL A 57 0.69 13.17 -2.12
N TYR A 58 -0.06 12.27 -1.49
CA TYR A 58 -0.05 10.84 -1.83
C TYR A 58 -0.43 10.61 -3.29
N ALA A 59 -1.48 11.26 -3.79
CA ALA A 59 -1.94 11.11 -5.17
C ALA A 59 -0.85 11.53 -6.19
N VAL A 60 -0.16 12.66 -5.95
CA VAL A 60 0.95 13.11 -6.81
C VAL A 60 2.09 12.09 -6.82
N LEU A 61 2.47 11.57 -5.66
CA LEU A 61 3.50 10.52 -5.56
C LEU A 61 3.06 9.23 -6.26
N TRP A 62 1.79 8.85 -6.12
CA TRP A 62 1.22 7.69 -6.80
C TRP A 62 1.18 7.84 -8.30
N GLN A 63 0.90 9.04 -8.80
CA GLN A 63 0.90 9.33 -10.22
C GLN A 63 2.30 9.17 -10.83
N GLN A 64 3.36 9.45 -10.08
CA GLN A 64 4.74 9.16 -10.49
C GLN A 64 5.09 7.67 -10.43
N LEU A 65 4.48 6.95 -9.48
CA LEU A 65 4.68 5.52 -9.25
C LEU A 65 4.05 4.67 -10.35
N ILE A 66 2.82 4.98 -10.77
CA ILE A 66 2.03 4.11 -11.65
C ILE A 66 2.70 3.85 -13.02
N GLY A 67 3.48 4.82 -13.53
CA GLY A 67 4.22 4.67 -14.78
C GLY A 67 5.55 3.91 -14.67
N ARG A 68 5.99 3.54 -13.45
CA ARG A 68 7.34 3.02 -13.18
C ARG A 68 7.40 1.57 -12.67
N PHE A 69 6.32 1.03 -12.10
CA PHE A 69 6.34 -0.30 -11.48
C PHE A 69 5.59 -1.36 -12.28
N GLN A 70 6.13 -2.59 -12.28
CA GLN A 70 5.40 -3.79 -12.70
C GLN A 70 4.49 -4.26 -11.56
N LEU A 71 3.33 -4.85 -11.88
CA LEU A 71 2.32 -5.26 -10.90
C LEU A 71 2.87 -6.14 -9.76
N SER A 72 3.92 -6.94 -10.01
CA SER A 72 4.58 -7.79 -9.01
C SER A 72 5.15 -7.02 -7.81
N ILE A 73 5.76 -5.84 -8.02
CA ILE A 73 6.30 -5.03 -6.91
C ILE A 73 5.17 -4.38 -6.09
N ALA A 74 4.07 -3.99 -6.75
CA ALA A 74 2.91 -3.44 -6.06
C ALA A 74 2.25 -4.49 -5.13
N TYR A 75 2.19 -5.76 -5.55
CA TYR A 75 1.69 -6.85 -4.73
C TYR A 75 2.58 -7.14 -3.51
N ALA A 76 3.90 -7.16 -3.68
CA ALA A 76 4.83 -7.32 -2.54
C ALA A 76 4.66 -6.20 -1.51
N ASN A 77 4.39 -4.98 -1.99
CA ASN A 77 4.27 -3.81 -1.14
C ASN A 77 2.94 -3.76 -0.36
N LYS A 78 1.92 -4.51 -0.78
CA LYS A 78 0.64 -4.61 -0.04
C LYS A 78 0.82 -5.24 1.35
N ALA A 79 1.77 -6.17 1.49
CA ALA A 79 2.12 -6.74 2.79
C ALA A 79 2.90 -5.74 3.67
N MET A 80 3.61 -4.78 3.07
CA MET A 80 4.28 -3.71 3.80
C MET A 80 3.30 -2.75 4.47
N THR A 81 2.15 -2.50 3.84
CA THR A 81 1.09 -1.67 4.42
C THR A 81 0.60 -2.25 5.76
N LEU A 82 0.55 -3.59 5.88
CA LEU A 82 0.20 -4.28 7.13
C LEU A 82 1.25 -4.06 8.22
N LEU A 83 2.53 -4.07 7.88
CA LEU A 83 3.62 -3.77 8.82
C LEU A 83 3.50 -2.34 9.36
N TRP A 84 3.21 -1.37 8.49
CA TRP A 84 2.97 0.02 8.89
C TRP A 84 1.73 0.16 9.79
N SER A 85 0.63 -0.55 9.50
CA SER A 85 -0.55 -0.58 10.38
C SER A 85 -0.24 -1.16 11.77
N LEU A 86 0.57 -2.22 11.85
CA LEU A 86 1.05 -2.78 13.12
C LEU A 86 1.88 -1.77 13.91
N MET A 87 2.74 -1.01 13.21
CA MET A 87 3.60 -0.01 13.84
C MET A 87 2.78 1.10 14.50
N TRP A 88 1.74 1.60 13.83
CA TRP A 88 0.83 2.59 14.43
C TRP A 88 -0.04 2.02 15.54
N SER A 89 -0.46 0.76 15.45
CA SER A 89 -1.18 0.06 16.53
C SER A 89 -0.40 0.10 17.85
N ILE A 90 0.93 -0.07 17.80
CA ILE A 90 1.79 0.05 18.98
C ILE A 90 1.99 1.52 19.39
N ILE A 91 2.35 2.39 18.44
CA ILE A 91 2.82 3.75 18.75
C ILE A 91 1.67 4.67 19.19
N LEU A 92 0.51 4.59 18.56
CA LEU A 92 -0.60 5.53 18.80
C LEU A 92 -1.65 4.96 19.75
N PHE A 93 -1.92 3.66 19.62
CA PHE A 93 -2.99 3.03 20.37
C PHE A 93 -2.46 2.28 21.60
N HIS A 94 -1.13 2.14 21.74
CA HIS A 94 -0.48 1.40 22.83
C HIS A 94 -1.15 0.03 23.05
N GLU A 95 -1.70 -0.56 21.99
CA GLU A 95 -2.37 -1.84 22.09
C GLU A 95 -1.34 -2.91 22.39
N ASP A 96 -1.69 -3.85 23.27
CA ASP A 96 -0.94 -5.09 23.41
C ASP A 96 -0.96 -5.81 22.07
N VAL A 97 0.15 -5.76 21.35
CA VAL A 97 0.37 -6.56 20.15
C VAL A 97 0.52 -8.00 20.61
N THR A 98 -0.63 -8.66 20.69
CA THR A 98 -0.73 -10.06 21.07
C THR A 98 0.00 -10.90 20.03
N ALA A 99 0.63 -12.00 20.45
CA ALA A 99 1.36 -12.91 19.56
C ALA A 99 0.52 -13.35 18.33
N PHE A 100 -0.81 -13.42 18.47
CA PHE A 100 -1.74 -13.70 17.38
C PHE A 100 -1.74 -12.63 16.26
N LYS A 101 -1.64 -11.33 16.59
CA LYS A 101 -1.54 -10.26 15.57
C LYS A 101 -0.25 -10.43 14.75
N VAL A 102 0.86 -10.77 15.42
CA VAL A 102 2.16 -11.02 14.77
C VAL A 102 2.12 -12.24 13.87
N ILE A 103 1.56 -13.36 14.35
CA ILE A 103 1.41 -14.59 13.56
C ILE A 103 0.51 -14.34 12.34
N GLY A 104 -0.59 -13.60 12.51
CA GLY A 104 -1.48 -13.21 11.41
C GLY A 104 -0.73 -12.43 10.32
N VAL A 105 0.10 -11.47 10.71
CA VAL A 105 0.91 -10.71 9.73
C VAL A 105 1.99 -11.57 9.08
N LEU A 106 2.66 -12.45 9.81
CA LEU A 106 3.60 -13.42 9.22
C LEU A 106 2.92 -14.34 8.21
N MET A 107 1.70 -14.79 8.49
CA MET A 107 0.91 -15.62 7.58
C MET A 107 0.53 -14.87 6.30
N VAL A 108 0.14 -13.60 6.40
CA VAL A 108 -0.16 -12.76 5.22
C VAL A 108 1.11 -12.46 4.42
N MET A 109 2.24 -12.21 5.08
CA MET A 109 3.54 -12.05 4.44
C MET A 109 3.92 -13.32 3.66
N ALA A 110 3.78 -14.50 4.27
CA ALA A 110 4.02 -15.78 3.62
C ALA A 110 3.13 -16.00 2.39
N GLY A 111 1.83 -15.71 2.50
CA GLY A 111 0.90 -15.80 1.37
C GLY A 111 1.26 -14.84 0.23
N THR A 112 1.70 -13.62 0.56
CA THR A 112 2.13 -12.61 -0.43
C THR A 112 3.40 -13.06 -1.15
N VAL A 113 4.35 -13.65 -0.43
CA VAL A 113 5.57 -14.21 -1.02
C VAL A 113 5.22 -15.38 -1.95
N ILE A 114 4.39 -16.32 -1.53
CA ILE A 114 3.96 -17.46 -2.36
C ILE A 114 3.31 -16.97 -3.67
N LEU A 115 2.34 -16.06 -3.58
CA LEU A 115 1.68 -15.45 -4.75
C LEU A 115 2.65 -14.71 -5.68
N ASN A 116 3.75 -14.20 -5.15
CA ASN A 116 4.77 -13.49 -5.93
C ASN A 116 5.90 -14.41 -6.42
N THR A 117 5.96 -15.66 -5.93
CA THR A 117 7.02 -16.62 -6.26
C THR A 117 6.55 -17.70 -7.23
N ASP A 118 5.30 -17.68 -7.71
CA ASP A 118 4.86 -18.63 -8.74
C ASP A 118 5.70 -18.50 -10.02
N PRO A 119 6.55 -19.50 -10.36
CA PRO A 119 7.25 -19.52 -11.64
C PRO A 119 6.28 -19.82 -12.79
N SER A 120 5.07 -20.29 -12.49
CA SER A 120 4.00 -20.59 -13.44
C SER A 120 3.23 -19.36 -13.93
N ALA A 121 3.39 -18.18 -13.32
CA ALA A 121 2.86 -16.92 -13.85
C ALA A 121 3.74 -16.34 -15.00
N SER A 122 4.85 -17.01 -15.35
CA SER A 122 5.65 -16.72 -16.54
C SER A 122 5.38 -17.70 -17.70
N GLU A 123 4.49 -18.68 -17.52
CA GLU A 123 4.22 -19.76 -18.50
C GLU A 123 2.72 -19.85 -18.86
N ALA A 124 2.07 -18.69 -19.06
CA ALA A 124 0.78 -18.61 -19.75
C ALA A 124 0.92 -17.81 -21.05
N ALA A 125 1.93 -18.17 -21.85
CA ALA A 125 1.89 -18.02 -23.29
C ALA A 125 2.86 -19.02 -23.92
N PRO A 126 2.35 -20.19 -24.33
CA PRO A 126 2.59 -20.57 -25.70
C PRO A 126 1.28 -21.00 -26.36
N ALA A 127 0.76 -20.12 -27.22
CA ALA A 127 0.06 -20.51 -28.44
C ALA A 127 0.24 -19.38 -29.44
N ASP A 128 1.48 -19.23 -29.89
CA ASP A 128 1.74 -18.78 -31.25
C ASP A 128 0.99 -19.74 -32.18
N ASN A 129 -0.21 -19.36 -32.60
CA ASN A 129 -0.77 -19.91 -33.84
C ASN A 129 -0.25 -19.06 -34.99
N LYS A 130 1.00 -19.29 -35.37
CA LYS A 130 1.48 -19.03 -36.73
C LYS A 130 1.76 -20.36 -37.41
N LYS A 131 0.75 -20.90 -38.09
CA LYS A 131 0.74 -21.31 -39.52
C LYS A 131 -0.74 -21.25 -39.92
N GLU A 132 -1.17 -20.30 -40.72
CA GLU A 132 -1.10 -20.43 -42.18
C GLU A 132 -1.09 -19.03 -42.81
N ASP A 133 0.06 -18.67 -43.37
CA ASP A 133 0.13 -17.80 -44.54
C ASP A 133 0.15 -18.75 -45.76
N GLU A 134 -0.44 -18.30 -46.87
CA GLU A 134 -0.39 -18.92 -48.21
C GLU A 134 -1.33 -20.12 -48.53
N ARG A 135 -2.56 -19.81 -48.97
CA ARG A 135 -3.16 -20.27 -50.24
C ARG A 135 -4.32 -19.40 -50.69
#